data_AF-A0A945FN18-F1
#
_entry.id   AF-A0A945FN18-F1
#
_cell.length_a   1.000
_cell.length_b   1.000
_cell.length_c   1.000
_cell.angle_alpha   90.00
_cell.angle_beta   90.00
_cell.angle_gamma   90.00
#
_symmetry.space_group_name_H-M   'P 1'
#
loop_
_entity.id
_entity.type
_entity.pdbx_description
1 polymer ?
#
loop_
_entity_poly.entity_id
_entity_poly.type
_entity_poly.pdbx_seq_one_letter_code
_entity_poly.pdbx_strand_id
1 'polypeptide(L)'
;MKYYFLIVVAGFMLASNVAAEEPVWNDYARLLTAVKQGEKHGTTLTLVDYAALKKSGLLDKVYQQLSSFPVGSLSGKEEKLAFYINSYNILALKMVV
;
A
#
# COMPACT_ATOMS: atom_id res chain seq x y z
N MET A 1 18.08 43.53 13.26
CA MET A 1 17.96 42.97 11.88
C MET A 1 18.77 41.70 11.65
N LYS A 2 20.02 41.59 12.14
CA LYS A 2 20.95 40.46 11.83
C LYS A 2 20.46 39.06 12.24
N TYR A 3 19.64 38.94 13.29
CA TYR A 3 19.15 37.65 13.81
C TYR A 3 17.83 37.17 13.17
N TYR A 4 17.05 38.06 12.56
CA TYR A 4 15.78 37.67 11.95
C TYR A 4 15.99 36.77 10.73
N PHE A 5 17.05 37.01 9.96
CA PHE A 5 17.42 36.12 8.85
C PHE A 5 17.77 34.71 9.32
N LEU A 6 18.52 34.58 10.42
CA LEU A 6 18.85 33.29 11.04
C LEU A 6 17.61 32.57 11.59
N ILE A 7 16.67 33.31 12.19
CA ILE A 7 15.41 32.75 12.71
C ILE A 7 14.52 32.24 11.58
N VAL A 8 14.43 32.97 10.45
CA VAL A 8 13.66 32.54 9.27
C VAL A 8 14.26 31.30 8.63
N VAL A 9 15.59 31.23 8.49
CA VAL A 9 16.29 30.05 7.96
C VAL A 9 16.12 28.83 8.87
N ALA A 10 16.23 29.01 10.19
CA ALA A 10 15.99 27.94 11.16
C ALA A 10 14.52 27.48 11.16
N GLY A 11 13.56 28.39 11.00
CA GLY A 11 12.13 28.06 10.89
C GLY A 11 11.80 27.24 9.64
N PHE A 12 12.45 27.53 8.51
CA PHE A 12 12.27 26.76 7.26
C PHE A 12 12.83 25.33 7.35
N MET A 13 13.93 25.11 8.07
CA MET A 13 14.53 23.78 8.27
C MET A 13 13.71 22.87 9.18
N LEU A 14 12.88 23.43 10.08
CA LEU A 14 12.01 22.64 10.96
C LEU A 14 10.74 22.15 10.26
N ALA A 15 10.31 22.81 9.17
CA ALA A 15 9.11 22.44 8.42
C ALA A 15 9.32 21.28 7.44
N SER A 16 10.57 20.84 7.21
CA SER A 16 10.92 19.93 6.11
C SER A 16 10.73 18.43 6.39
N ASN A 17 10.27 18.04 7.58
CA ASN A 17 10.23 16.62 7.99
C ASN A 17 8.83 15.97 7.93
N VAL A 18 7.85 16.59 7.28
CA VAL A 18 6.56 15.92 7.03
C VAL A 18 6.70 15.06 5.77
N ALA A 19 7.46 13.98 5.86
CA ALA A 19 7.40 12.91 4.88
C ALA A 19 6.29 11.96 5.30
N ALA A 20 5.29 11.80 4.43
CA ALA A 20 4.29 10.76 4.56
C ALA A 20 4.96 9.38 4.50
N GLU A 21 4.71 8.54 5.51
CA GLU A 21 5.26 7.19 5.56
C GLU A 21 4.23 6.22 5.00
N GLU A 22 4.39 5.81 3.74
CA GLU A 22 3.50 4.81 3.10
C GLU A 22 4.04 3.38 3.24
N PRO A 23 3.17 2.34 3.24
CA PRO A 23 3.63 0.96 3.16
C PRO A 23 4.44 0.71 1.88
N VAL A 24 5.44 -0.16 1.96
CA VAL A 24 6.18 -0.58 0.77
C VAL A 24 5.32 -1.53 -0.06
N TRP A 25 4.69 -1.02 -1.12
CA TRP A 25 3.75 -1.77 -1.95
C TRP A 25 4.37 -2.72 -2.99
N ASN A 26 5.70 -2.84 -3.08
CA ASN A 26 6.37 -3.61 -4.14
C ASN A 26 5.91 -5.08 -4.20
N ASP A 27 5.72 -5.72 -3.04
CA ASP A 27 5.30 -7.11 -2.98
C ASP A 27 3.83 -7.26 -3.41
N TYR A 28 2.99 -6.29 -3.06
CA TYR A 28 1.60 -6.23 -3.51
C TYR A 28 1.50 -5.92 -5.01
N ALA A 29 2.32 -5.03 -5.54
CA ALA A 29 2.39 -4.76 -6.98
C ALA A 29 2.76 -6.01 -7.79
N ARG A 30 3.72 -6.82 -7.30
CA ARG A 30 4.03 -8.14 -7.90
C ARG A 30 2.87 -9.13 -7.77
N LEU A 31 2.10 -9.07 -6.69
CA LEU A 31 0.91 -9.90 -6.55
C LEU A 31 -0.12 -9.57 -7.64
N LEU A 32 -0.31 -8.29 -7.97
CA LEU A 32 -1.26 -7.85 -8.99
C LEU A 32 -0.90 -8.29 -10.42
N THR A 33 0.33 -8.79 -10.65
CA THR A 33 0.69 -9.40 -11.94
C THR A 33 0.23 -10.86 -12.05
N ALA A 34 -0.20 -11.50 -10.97
CA ALA A 34 -0.72 -12.87 -10.95
C ALA A 34 -2.17 -12.94 -11.46
N VAL A 35 -2.42 -12.33 -12.62
CA VAL A 35 -3.71 -12.25 -13.28
C VAL A 35 -3.61 -12.74 -14.72
N LYS A 36 -4.72 -13.23 -15.25
CA LYS A 36 -4.85 -13.67 -16.64
C LYS A 36 -6.17 -13.19 -17.23
N GLN A 37 -6.19 -12.97 -18.55
CA GLN A 37 -7.45 -12.79 -19.25
C GLN A 37 -8.26 -14.10 -19.19
N GLY A 38 -9.56 -13.98 -19.01
CA GLY A 38 -10.48 -15.11 -19.02
C GLY A 38 -11.92 -14.66 -19.19
N GLU A 39 -12.83 -15.61 -19.16
CA GLU A 39 -14.24 -15.36 -19.33
C GLU A 39 -15.01 -15.91 -18.12
N LYS A 40 -16.01 -15.18 -17.66
CA LYS A 40 -16.98 -15.66 -16.67
C LYS A 40 -18.37 -15.24 -17.12
N HIS A 41 -19.26 -16.22 -17.30
CA HIS A 41 -20.65 -16.00 -17.75
C HIS A 41 -20.76 -15.13 -19.03
N GLY A 42 -19.94 -15.39 -20.06
CA GLY A 42 -19.97 -14.60 -21.30
C GLY A 42 -19.26 -13.24 -21.22
N THR A 43 -18.71 -12.88 -20.06
CA THR A 43 -18.02 -11.60 -19.85
C THR A 43 -16.51 -11.81 -19.78
N THR A 44 -15.77 -11.13 -20.65
CA THR A 44 -14.30 -11.09 -20.61
C THR A 44 -13.83 -10.26 -19.42
N LEU A 45 -12.97 -10.85 -18.59
CA LEU A 45 -12.47 -10.27 -17.35
C LEU A 45 -10.98 -10.56 -17.19
N THR A 46 -10.33 -9.71 -16.41
CA THR A 46 -9.04 -10.06 -15.81
C THR A 46 -9.30 -10.87 -14.54
N LEU A 47 -8.89 -12.13 -14.55
CA LEU A 47 -9.11 -13.09 -13.47
C LEU A 47 -7.81 -13.33 -12.71
N VAL A 48 -7.91 -13.46 -11.39
CA VAL A 48 -6.78 -13.82 -10.53
C VAL A 48 -6.45 -15.30 -10.71
N ASP A 49 -5.17 -15.64 -10.84
CA ASP A 49 -4.71 -17.04 -10.80
C ASP A 49 -4.46 -17.49 -9.35
N TYR A 50 -5.54 -17.87 -8.67
CA TYR A 50 -5.49 -18.26 -7.25
C TYR A 50 -4.60 -19.48 -6.98
N ALA A 51 -4.47 -20.41 -7.94
CA ALA A 51 -3.61 -21.58 -7.78
C ALA A 51 -2.13 -21.19 -7.77
N ALA A 52 -1.72 -20.34 -8.73
CA ALA A 52 -0.37 -19.78 -8.75
C ALA A 52 -0.10 -18.92 -7.51
N LEU A 53 -1.08 -18.11 -7.11
CA LEU A 53 -0.97 -17.24 -5.94
C LEU A 53 -0.76 -18.04 -4.64
N LYS A 54 -1.57 -19.10 -4.43
CA LYS A 54 -1.44 -20.01 -3.27
C LYS A 54 -0.07 -20.67 -3.20
N LYS A 55 0.45 -21.14 -4.34
CA LYS A 55 1.77 -21.79 -4.40
C LYS A 55 2.93 -20.84 -4.12
N SER A 56 2.76 -19.55 -4.42
CA SER A 56 3.85 -18.57 -4.33
C SER A 56 4.22 -18.16 -2.89
N GLY A 57 3.29 -18.27 -1.94
CA GLY A 57 3.44 -17.71 -0.58
C GLY A 57 3.49 -16.17 -0.53
N LEU A 58 3.38 -15.48 -1.67
CA LEU A 58 3.51 -14.03 -1.76
C LEU A 58 2.36 -13.30 -1.07
N LEU A 59 1.13 -13.86 -1.14
CA LEU A 59 -0.04 -13.27 -0.48
C LEU A 59 0.12 -13.25 1.04
N ASP A 60 0.69 -14.30 1.63
CA ASP A 60 0.96 -14.33 3.08
C ASP A 60 2.04 -13.32 3.47
N LYS A 61 3.08 -13.16 2.65
CA LYS A 61 4.11 -12.13 2.87
C LYS A 61 3.49 -10.72 2.87
N VAL A 62 2.65 -10.42 1.88
CA VAL A 62 1.95 -9.13 1.76
C VAL A 62 0.99 -8.92 2.94
N TYR A 63 0.28 -9.96 3.36
CA TYR A 63 -0.60 -9.90 4.54
C TYR A 63 0.18 -9.63 5.84
N GLN A 64 1.36 -10.21 6.03
CA GLN A 64 2.20 -9.95 7.20
C GLN A 64 2.72 -8.51 7.20
N GLN A 65 3.19 -8.01 6.05
CA GLN A 65 3.59 -6.60 5.91
C GLN A 65 2.46 -5.67 6.30
N LEU A 66 1.26 -5.93 5.78
CA LEU A 66 0.06 -5.17 6.10
C LEU A 66 -0.27 -5.19 7.59
N SER A 67 -0.24 -6.37 8.20
CA SER A 67 -0.62 -6.58 9.61
C SER A 67 0.38 -5.96 10.59
N SER A 68 1.65 -5.81 10.17
CA SER A 68 2.70 -5.16 10.95
C SER A 68 2.79 -3.64 10.76
N PHE A 69 2.06 -3.09 9.78
CA PHE A 69 2.20 -1.68 9.42
C PHE A 69 1.59 -0.76 10.50
N PRO A 70 2.31 0.27 10.98
CA PRO A 70 1.82 1.16 12.02
C PRO A 70 0.82 2.18 11.45
N VAL A 71 -0.45 1.81 11.29
CA VAL A 71 -1.51 2.67 10.70
C VAL A 71 -1.60 4.07 11.35
N GLY A 72 -1.18 4.20 12.61
CA GLY A 72 -1.10 5.48 13.31
C GLY A 72 -0.06 6.47 12.75
N SER A 73 0.92 6.02 11.95
CA SER A 73 1.90 6.89 11.28
C SER A 73 1.36 7.53 9.99
N LEU A 74 0.23 7.05 9.46
CA LEU A 74 -0.39 7.64 8.27
C LEU A 74 -0.94 9.04 8.55
N SER A 75 -0.60 9.97 7.67
CA SER A 75 -1.03 11.36 7.72
C SER A 75 -2.39 11.54 7.06
N GLY A 76 -3.27 12.27 7.75
CA GLY A 76 -4.55 12.68 7.18
C GLY A 76 -5.52 11.52 6.89
N LYS A 77 -6.53 11.83 6.09
CA LYS A 77 -7.63 10.91 5.76
C LYS A 77 -7.32 10.10 4.51
N GLU A 78 -6.63 10.72 3.57
CA GLU A 78 -6.34 10.22 2.22
C GLU A 78 -5.41 9.01 2.28
N GLU A 79 -4.33 9.07 3.07
CA GLU A 79 -3.41 7.96 3.25
C GLU A 79 -4.07 6.78 3.96
N LYS A 80 -4.88 7.05 4.99
CA LYS A 80 -5.67 6.02 5.68
C LYS A 80 -6.66 5.36 4.72
N LEU A 81 -7.34 6.14 3.89
CA LEU A 81 -8.26 5.61 2.89
C LEU A 81 -7.53 4.72 1.88
N ALA A 82 -6.39 5.17 1.35
CA ALA A 82 -5.57 4.38 0.43
C ALA A 82 -5.09 3.08 1.10
N PHE A 83 -4.62 3.15 2.34
CA PHE A 83 -4.21 1.98 3.11
C PHE A 83 -5.37 0.97 3.24
N TYR A 84 -6.56 1.42 3.66
CA TYR A 84 -7.70 0.52 3.87
C TYR A 84 -8.27 -0.06 2.57
N ILE A 85 -8.25 0.69 1.46
CA ILE A 85 -8.67 0.16 0.15
C ILE A 85 -7.73 -0.98 -0.28
N ASN A 86 -6.42 -0.79 -0.17
CA ASN A 86 -5.45 -1.83 -0.49
C ASN A 86 -5.54 -3.03 0.47
N SER A 87 -5.74 -2.75 1.76
CA SER A 87 -5.97 -3.78 2.79
C SER A 87 -7.17 -4.65 2.45
N TYR A 88 -8.30 -4.03 2.09
CA TYR A 88 -9.51 -4.73 1.71
C TYR A 88 -9.27 -5.66 0.52
N ASN A 89 -8.60 -5.17 -0.52
CA ASN A 89 -8.29 -5.99 -1.71
C ASN A 89 -7.39 -7.18 -1.37
N ILE A 90 -6.35 -6.98 -0.55
CA ILE A 90 -5.45 -8.05 -0.09
C ILE A 90 -6.24 -9.09 0.73
N LEU A 91 -7.09 -8.65 1.65
CA LEU A 91 -7.87 -9.55 2.50
C LEU A 91 -8.95 -10.31 1.69
N ALA A 92 -9.53 -9.68 0.67
CA ALA A 92 -10.46 -10.34 -0.24
C ALA A 92 -9.78 -11.50 -1.00
N LEU A 93 -8.53 -11.33 -1.43
CA LEU A 93 -7.74 -12.41 -2.02
C LEU A 93 -7.46 -13.52 -1.02
N LYS A 94 -7.15 -13.16 0.24
CA LYS A 94 -6.85 -14.11 1.32
C LYS A 94 -8.06 -14.94 1.76
N MET A 95 -9.28 -14.47 1.54
CA MET A 95 -10.50 -15.25 1.78
C MET A 95 -10.63 -16.46 0.84
N VAL A 96 -9.96 -16.44 -0.32
CA VAL A 96 -10.05 -17.49 -1.35
C VAL A 96 -8.91 -18.52 -1.23
N VAL A 97 -7.73 -18.08 -0.79
CA VAL A 97 -6.47 -18.86 -0.77
C VAL A 97 -6.26 -19.55 0.56
#